data_AF-A0A0U5AV74-F1
#
_entry.id   AF-A0A0U5AV74-F1
#
_cell.length_a   1.000
_cell.length_b   1.000
_cell.length_c   1.000
_cell.angle_alpha   90.00
_cell.angle_beta   90.00
_cell.angle_gamma   90.00
#
_symmetry.space_group_name_H-M   'P 1'
#
loop_
_entity.id
_entity.type
_entity.pdbx_description
1 polymer ?
#
loop_
_entity_poly.entity_id
_entity_poly.type
_entity_poly.pdbx_seq_one_letter_code
_entity_poly.pdbx_strand_id
1 'polypeptide(L)'
;MAGVQIGLKDLYFALLVADDNTGTVYETPEKIAGAINAKIKPKSNTETLYADDGPSETATALGEIEVEIEVKDLPLAVQAKLFGHKLEKGVLIKSADDTAPYVALGFRSKKSNGNYRFVWMYKGKFELPEQEYQTGEDKPKFQTPKAKATFIKREFDNAWQAIGDEDETGFTAKATWFTEVYEKPAA
;
A
#
# COMPACT_ATOMS: atom_id res chain seq x y z
N MET A 1 9.48 25.27 5.89
CA MET A 1 8.42 25.43 4.87
C MET A 1 7.91 24.04 4.54
N ALA A 2 6.59 23.81 4.60
CA ALA A 2 6.01 22.53 4.22
C ALA A 2 6.17 22.33 2.70
N GLY A 3 7.01 21.37 2.30
CA GLY A 3 7.23 21.06 0.89
C GLY A 3 6.02 20.35 0.27
N VAL A 4 5.62 20.78 -0.92
CA VAL A 4 4.59 20.11 -1.73
C VAL A 4 5.16 18.80 -2.30
N GLN A 5 4.33 17.78 -2.41
CA GLN A 5 4.69 16.46 -2.92
C GLN A 5 4.99 16.54 -4.44
N ILE A 6 6.21 16.19 -4.85
CA ILE A 6 6.72 16.33 -6.23
C ILE A 6 6.83 15.00 -6.96
N GLY A 7 7.01 13.88 -6.27
CA GLY A 7 7.10 12.59 -6.94
C GLY A 7 7.07 11.41 -6.01
N LEU A 8 6.83 10.22 -6.57
CA LEU A 8 6.88 8.96 -5.86
C LEU A 8 8.16 8.22 -6.24
N LYS A 9 8.82 7.62 -5.26
CA LYS A 9 10.06 6.86 -5.47
C LYS A 9 10.14 5.67 -4.52
N ASP A 10 10.80 4.63 -4.98
CA ASP A 10 11.14 3.43 -4.20
C ASP A 10 9.93 2.82 -3.47
N LEU A 11 9.11 2.12 -4.25
CA LEU A 11 8.00 1.34 -3.74
C LEU A 11 8.51 -0.02 -3.26
N TYR A 12 8.08 -0.42 -2.08
CA TYR A 12 8.38 -1.68 -1.44
C TYR A 12 7.09 -2.36 -1.03
N PHE A 13 7.08 -3.68 -1.03
CA PHE A 13 6.02 -4.47 -0.46
C PHE A 13 6.61 -5.51 0.49
N ALA A 14 5.87 -5.88 1.52
CA ALA A 14 6.25 -6.93 2.46
C ALA A 14 5.04 -7.82 2.71
N LEU A 15 5.22 -9.14 2.70
CA LEU A 15 4.15 -10.07 3.03
C LEU A 15 3.86 -10.04 4.53
N LEU A 16 2.59 -9.99 4.90
CA LEU A 16 2.15 -10.10 6.29
C LEU A 16 1.95 -11.59 6.61
N VAL A 17 2.84 -12.13 7.45
CA VAL A 17 2.83 -13.55 7.85
C VAL A 17 1.90 -13.77 9.04
N ALA A 18 1.91 -12.86 10.00
CA ALA A 18 1.04 -12.90 11.18
C ALA A 18 0.64 -11.49 11.62
N ASP A 19 -0.61 -11.34 12.04
CA ASP A 19 -1.17 -10.12 12.63
C ASP A 19 -2.03 -10.57 13.81
N ASP A 20 -1.41 -10.68 14.98
CA ASP A 20 -2.05 -11.13 16.22
C ASP A 20 -2.07 -10.00 17.25
N ASN A 21 -2.88 -10.15 18.30
CA ASN A 21 -3.00 -9.18 19.39
C ASN A 21 -1.70 -9.02 20.23
N THR A 22 -0.65 -9.79 19.90
CA THR A 22 0.68 -9.76 20.53
C THR A 22 1.77 -9.17 19.65
N GLY A 23 1.53 -8.95 18.35
CA GLY A 23 2.48 -8.33 17.44
C GLY A 23 2.21 -8.65 15.97
N THR A 24 2.99 -8.03 15.07
CA THR A 24 2.88 -8.25 13.63
C THR A 24 4.17 -8.75 13.03
N VAL A 25 4.10 -9.78 12.18
CA VAL A 25 5.27 -10.35 11.52
C VAL A 25 5.16 -10.08 10.04
N TYR A 26 6.13 -9.31 9.53
CA TYR A 26 6.29 -9.03 8.12
C TYR A 26 7.51 -9.76 7.56
N GLU A 27 7.42 -10.20 6.31
CA GLU A 27 8.60 -10.62 5.55
C GLU A 27 9.49 -9.43 5.19
N THR A 28 10.71 -9.74 4.73
CA THR A 28 11.65 -8.74 4.26
C THR A 28 11.03 -7.92 3.12
N PRO A 29 10.98 -6.58 3.24
CA PRO A 29 10.42 -5.72 2.21
C PRO A 29 11.18 -5.84 0.89
N GLU A 30 10.46 -6.24 -0.16
CA GLU A 30 10.98 -6.36 -1.52
C GLU A 30 10.68 -5.09 -2.32
N LYS A 31 11.69 -4.61 -3.04
CA LYS A 31 11.57 -3.41 -3.85
C LYS A 31 10.86 -3.69 -5.17
N ILE A 32 9.78 -2.96 -5.44
CA ILE A 32 9.17 -2.91 -6.77
C ILE A 32 9.78 -1.75 -7.54
N ALA A 33 10.54 -2.08 -8.59
CA ALA A 33 11.20 -1.10 -9.41
C ALA A 33 10.19 -0.37 -10.30
N GLY A 34 10.21 0.96 -10.24
CA GLY A 34 9.52 1.82 -11.20
C GLY A 34 8.07 2.10 -10.86
N ALA A 35 7.78 2.51 -9.63
CA ALA A 35 6.49 3.06 -9.30
C ALA A 35 6.27 4.41 -10.01
N ILE A 36 5.13 4.52 -10.68
CA ILE A 36 4.70 5.63 -11.53
C ILE A 36 3.68 6.47 -10.78
N ASN A 37 2.69 5.80 -10.18
CA ASN A 37 1.61 6.44 -9.45
C ASN A 37 1.22 5.61 -8.23
N ALA A 38 0.77 6.26 -7.16
CA ALA A 38 0.08 5.61 -6.05
C ALA A 38 -1.05 6.52 -5.58
N LYS A 39 -2.26 5.99 -5.57
CA LYS A 39 -3.48 6.69 -5.20
C LYS A 39 -4.11 6.00 -4.00
N ILE A 40 -4.13 6.67 -2.86
CA ILE A 40 -4.74 6.18 -1.63
C ILE A 40 -6.10 6.86 -1.47
N LYS A 41 -7.16 6.07 -1.30
CA LYS A 41 -8.53 6.51 -1.08
C LYS A 41 -9.08 5.87 0.20
N PRO A 42 -8.92 6.51 1.36
CA PRO A 42 -9.56 6.04 2.57
C PRO A 42 -11.08 6.25 2.44
N LYS A 43 -11.88 5.20 2.59
CA LYS A 43 -13.33 5.33 2.77
C LYS A 43 -13.63 5.42 4.27
N SER A 44 -14.54 6.31 4.63
CA SER A 44 -15.09 6.40 5.99
C SER A 44 -16.60 6.25 5.89
N ASN A 45 -17.16 5.31 6.67
CA ASN A 45 -18.60 5.22 6.82
C ASN A 45 -19.02 6.12 7.97
N THR A 46 -19.77 7.17 7.64
CA THR A 46 -20.42 8.02 8.64
C THR A 46 -21.88 7.63 8.70
N GLU A 47 -22.32 7.16 9.88
CA GLU A 47 -23.71 6.89 10.16
C GLU A 47 -24.24 8.01 11.07
N THR A 48 -25.32 8.65 10.64
CA THR A 48 -25.96 9.74 11.39
C THR A 48 -27.26 9.21 11.97
N LEU A 49 -27.34 9.14 13.30
CA LEU A 49 -28.58 8.89 14.02
C LEU A 49 -29.41 10.17 14.02
N TYR A 50 -30.64 10.09 13.51
CA TYR A 50 -31.60 11.19 13.55
C TYR A 50 -32.58 10.98 14.71
N ALA A 51 -32.75 11.99 15.56
CA ALA A 51 -33.74 12.04 16.64
C ALA A 51 -34.34 13.45 16.72
N ASP A 52 -35.62 13.55 17.07
CA ASP A 52 -36.39 14.82 17.14
C ASP A 52 -36.26 15.70 15.88
N ASP A 53 -36.58 15.12 14.71
CA ASP A 53 -36.55 15.82 13.41
C ASP A 53 -35.18 16.46 13.05
N GLY A 54 -34.08 15.96 13.63
CA GLY A 54 -32.73 16.44 13.36
C GLY A 54 -31.64 15.38 13.54
N PRO A 55 -30.41 15.62 13.05
CA PRO A 55 -29.27 14.76 13.32
C PRO A 55 -28.88 14.87 14.81
N SER A 56 -28.94 13.76 15.54
CA SER A 56 -28.69 13.68 16.98
C SER A 56 -27.25 13.25 17.28
N GLU A 57 -26.80 12.15 16.67
CA GLU A 57 -25.44 11.62 16.83
C GLU A 57 -24.85 11.23 15.48
N THR A 58 -23.53 11.36 15.35
CA THR A 58 -22.81 10.87 14.17
C THR A 58 -21.70 9.93 14.62
N ALA A 59 -21.72 8.70 14.12
CA ALA A 59 -20.67 7.72 14.32
C ALA A 59 -19.87 7.62 13.02
N THR A 60 -18.58 7.92 13.08
CA THR A 60 -17.68 7.73 11.92
C THR A 60 -16.80 6.52 12.18
N ALA A 61 -16.93 5.50 11.33
CA ALA A 61 -16.06 4.34 11.31
C ALA A 61 -15.10 4.43 10.12
N LEU A 62 -13.83 4.12 10.36
CA LEU A 62 -12.86 3.95 9.29
C LEU A 62 -13.25 2.69 8.49
N GLY A 63 -13.58 2.88 7.22
CA GLY A 63 -13.89 1.79 6.30
C GLY A 63 -12.62 1.21 5.69
N GLU A 64 -12.81 0.51 4.57
CA GLU A 64 -11.72 0.04 3.73
C GLU A 64 -10.96 1.19 3.05
N ILE A 65 -9.67 1.00 2.82
CA ILE A 65 -8.81 2.00 2.17
C ILE A 65 -8.35 1.43 0.84
N GLU A 66 -8.89 1.94 -0.25
CA GLU A 66 -8.49 1.50 -1.60
C GLU A 66 -7.18 2.19 -1.99
N VAL A 67 -6.22 1.40 -2.46
CA VAL A 67 -4.91 1.85 -2.91
C VAL A 67 -4.68 1.34 -4.31
N GLU A 68 -4.52 2.25 -5.25
CA GLU A 68 -4.18 1.93 -6.63
C GLU A 68 -2.73 2.32 -6.88
N ILE A 69 -1.89 1.35 -7.19
CA ILE A 69 -0.50 1.57 -7.59
C ILE A 69 -0.32 1.28 -9.07
N GLU A 70 0.49 2.09 -9.71
CA GLU A 70 0.90 1.91 -11.10
C GLU A 70 2.41 1.75 -11.12
N VAL A 71 2.90 0.68 -11.74
CA VAL A 71 4.32 0.38 -11.81
C VAL A 71 4.73 0.15 -13.26
N LYS A 72 6.01 0.38 -13.57
CA LYS A 72 6.56 0.21 -14.92
C LYS A 72 6.55 -1.26 -15.35
N ASP A 73 6.78 -2.14 -14.39
CA ASP A 73 6.96 -3.57 -14.60
C ASP A 73 6.72 -4.29 -13.27
N LEU A 74 5.99 -5.39 -13.35
CA LEU A 74 5.66 -6.22 -12.20
C LEU A 74 6.12 -7.64 -12.51
N PRO A 75 7.33 -8.04 -12.10
CA PRO A 75 7.88 -9.35 -12.45
C PRO A 75 6.99 -10.49 -11.93
N LEU A 76 6.95 -11.61 -12.65
CA LEU A 76 6.08 -12.75 -12.33
C LEU A 76 6.29 -13.29 -10.91
N ALA A 77 7.52 -13.25 -10.39
CA ALA A 77 7.82 -13.65 -9.01
C ALA A 77 7.14 -12.74 -7.96
N VAL A 78 7.08 -11.44 -8.23
CA VAL A 78 6.39 -10.47 -7.37
C VAL A 78 4.88 -10.61 -7.51
N GLN A 79 4.36 -10.84 -8.72
CA GLN A 79 2.94 -11.16 -8.92
C GLN A 79 2.52 -12.41 -8.14
N ALA A 80 3.35 -13.46 -8.18
CA ALA A 80 3.09 -14.68 -7.43
C ALA A 80 2.97 -14.40 -5.93
N LYS A 81 3.88 -13.60 -5.37
CA LYS A 81 3.86 -13.22 -3.96
C LYS A 81 2.68 -12.31 -3.60
N LEU A 82 2.41 -11.27 -4.38
CA LEU A 82 1.36 -10.28 -4.10
C LEU A 82 -0.05 -10.85 -4.22
N PHE A 83 -0.29 -11.71 -5.21
CA PHE A 83 -1.62 -12.26 -5.50
C PHE A 83 -1.80 -13.69 -4.97
N GLY A 84 -0.76 -14.30 -4.40
CA GLY A 84 -0.81 -15.67 -3.89
C GLY A 84 -0.78 -16.75 -4.98
N HIS A 85 -0.39 -16.40 -6.21
CA HIS A 85 -0.33 -17.37 -7.31
C HIS A 85 0.88 -18.29 -7.19
N LYS A 86 0.74 -19.52 -7.72
CA LYS A 86 1.87 -20.46 -7.82
C LYS A 86 2.64 -20.23 -9.11
N LEU A 87 3.95 -20.00 -8.97
CA LEU A 87 4.87 -19.94 -10.09
C LEU A 87 5.48 -21.33 -10.30
N GLU A 88 4.97 -22.07 -11.28
CA GLU A 88 5.51 -23.37 -11.65
C GLU A 88 6.23 -23.28 -13.00
N LYS A 89 7.52 -23.61 -13.03
CA LYS A 89 8.35 -23.66 -14.26
C LYS A 89 8.33 -22.37 -15.10
N GLY A 90 8.22 -21.20 -14.44
CA GLY A 90 8.17 -19.89 -15.11
C GLY A 90 6.78 -19.49 -15.63
N VAL A 91 5.75 -20.31 -15.37
CA VAL A 91 4.36 -20.00 -15.68
C VAL A 91 3.65 -19.66 -14.38
N LEU A 92 3.02 -18.48 -14.36
CA LEU A 92 2.17 -18.05 -13.26
C LEU A 92 0.78 -18.67 -13.46
N ILE A 93 0.47 -19.69 -12.65
CA ILE A 93 -0.83 -20.37 -12.68
C ILE A 93 -1.76 -19.60 -11.74
N LYS A 94 -2.80 -18.99 -12.31
CA LYS A 94 -3.86 -18.32 -11.56
C LYS A 94 -4.99 -19.33 -11.31
N SER A 95 -5.17 -19.76 -10.08
CA SER A 95 -6.34 -20.54 -9.65
C SER A 95 -7.42 -19.60 -9.13
N ALA A 96 -8.69 -19.98 -9.28
CA ALA A 96 -9.80 -19.27 -8.65
C ALA A 96 -9.76 -19.39 -7.11
N ASP A 97 -9.11 -20.44 -6.60
CA ASP A 97 -8.89 -20.67 -5.16
C ASP A 97 -7.67 -19.93 -4.59
N ASP A 98 -6.88 -19.23 -5.43
CA ASP A 98 -5.72 -18.50 -4.94
C ASP A 98 -6.19 -17.35 -4.03
N THR A 99 -5.79 -17.42 -2.77
CA THR A 99 -6.10 -16.38 -1.79
C THR A 99 -4.92 -15.42 -1.75
N ALA A 100 -5.13 -14.19 -2.23
CA ALA A 100 -4.13 -13.14 -2.09
C ALA A 100 -3.79 -12.92 -0.60
N PRO A 101 -2.51 -13.04 -0.21
CA PRO A 101 -2.09 -12.81 1.16
C PRO A 101 -2.23 -11.33 1.51
N TYR A 102 -2.24 -11.03 2.81
CA TYR A 102 -2.10 -9.66 3.25
C TYR A 102 -0.65 -9.20 3.06
N VAL A 103 -0.47 -7.95 2.67
CA VAL A 103 0.83 -7.34 2.44
C VAL A 103 0.85 -5.91 2.98
N ALA A 104 2.00 -5.49 3.48
CA ALA A 104 2.31 -4.09 3.72
C ALA A 104 2.89 -3.46 2.45
N LEU A 105 2.58 -2.19 2.22
CA LEU A 105 3.10 -1.42 1.10
C LEU A 105 3.75 -0.14 1.60
N GLY A 106 5.02 0.04 1.23
CA GLY A 106 5.84 1.17 1.61
C GLY A 106 6.26 1.96 0.38
N PHE A 107 6.23 3.28 0.44
CA PHE A 107 6.84 4.12 -0.60
C PHE A 107 7.35 5.40 0.00
N ARG A 108 8.30 6.05 -0.68
CA ARG A 108 8.66 7.43 -0.37
C ARG A 108 8.19 8.37 -1.45
N SER A 109 7.99 9.60 -1.06
CA SER A 109 7.58 10.66 -1.94
C SER A 109 8.47 11.87 -1.74
N LYS A 110 9.11 12.33 -2.82
CA LYS A 110 9.98 13.51 -2.80
C LYS A 110 9.11 14.75 -2.71
N LYS A 111 9.51 15.71 -1.90
CA LYS A 111 8.88 17.03 -1.78
C LYS A 111 9.71 18.14 -2.44
N SER A 112 9.08 19.29 -2.63
CA SER A 112 9.66 20.51 -3.23
C SER A 112 10.81 21.11 -2.44
N ASN A 113 10.81 20.92 -1.13
CA ASN A 113 11.90 21.33 -0.25
C ASN A 113 13.13 20.40 -0.31
N GLY A 114 13.11 19.35 -1.14
CA GLY A 114 14.19 18.36 -1.26
C GLY A 114 14.11 17.21 -0.26
N ASN A 115 13.21 17.29 0.72
CA ASN A 115 12.97 16.26 1.73
C ASN A 115 12.04 15.15 1.20
N TYR A 116 12.03 14.01 1.88
CA TYR A 116 11.19 12.86 1.54
C TYR A 116 10.13 12.63 2.62
N ARG A 117 8.91 12.35 2.17
CA ARG A 117 7.84 11.78 2.98
C ARG A 117 7.79 10.29 2.74
N PHE A 118 7.92 9.51 3.80
CA PHE A 118 7.84 8.08 3.77
C PHE A 118 6.45 7.64 4.22
N VAL A 119 5.87 6.66 3.54
CA VAL A 119 4.52 6.16 3.83
C VAL A 119 4.59 4.64 3.89
N TRP A 120 4.04 4.05 4.94
CA TRP A 120 3.76 2.61 5.06
C TRP A 120 2.28 2.39 5.26
N MET A 121 1.74 1.42 4.55
CA MET A 121 0.41 0.88 4.76
C MET A 121 0.56 -0.57 5.16
N TYR A 122 -0.19 -1.01 6.16
CA TYR A 122 0.25 -2.15 6.95
C TYR A 122 -0.43 -3.48 6.62
N LYS A 123 -1.71 -3.46 6.32
CA LYS A 123 -2.50 -4.67 6.03
C LYS A 123 -3.36 -4.42 4.81
N GLY A 124 -2.80 -4.68 3.65
CA GLY A 124 -3.46 -4.56 2.35
C GLY A 124 -3.64 -5.91 1.70
N LYS A 125 -4.76 -6.11 1.02
CA LYS A 125 -4.97 -7.27 0.17
C LYS A 125 -5.05 -6.80 -1.27
N PHE A 126 -4.17 -7.31 -2.12
CA PHE A 126 -4.18 -6.97 -3.53
C PHE A 126 -5.35 -7.65 -4.25
N GLU A 127 -6.03 -6.88 -5.07
CA GLU A 127 -7.04 -7.36 -6.01
C GLU A 127 -6.35 -7.80 -7.31
N LEU A 128 -7.00 -8.69 -8.07
CA LEU A 128 -6.48 -9.17 -9.35
C LEU A 128 -6.04 -7.98 -10.23
N PRO A 129 -4.81 -8.00 -10.77
CA PRO A 129 -4.29 -6.89 -11.55
C PRO A 129 -5.06 -6.79 -12.87
N GLU A 130 -5.46 -5.59 -13.25
CA GLU A 130 -5.95 -5.33 -14.60
C GLU A 130 -4.76 -5.45 -15.56
N GLN A 131 -4.85 -6.40 -16.49
CA GLN A 131 -3.88 -6.56 -17.55
C GLN A 131 -4.44 -5.94 -18.83
N GLU A 132 -3.90 -4.79 -19.21
CA GLU A 132 -4.21 -4.17 -20.48
C GLU A 132 -3.13 -4.55 -21.51
N TYR A 133 -3.54 -5.11 -22.64
CA TYR A 133 -2.67 -5.44 -23.77
C TYR A 133 -3.14 -4.64 -25.00
N GLN A 134 -2.27 -3.82 -25.57
CA GLN A 134 -2.51 -3.00 -26.76
C GLN A 134 -1.43 -3.30 -27.78
N THR A 135 -1.84 -3.42 -29.04
CA THR A 135 -0.90 -3.56 -30.16
C THR A 135 -0.12 -2.27 -30.36
N GLY A 136 1.15 -2.37 -30.77
CA GLY A 136 1.96 -1.18 -31.04
C GLY A 136 1.32 -0.31 -32.12
N GLU A 137 0.94 0.92 -31.77
CA GLU A 137 0.56 1.98 -32.72
C GLU A 137 1.81 2.77 -33.16
N ASP A 138 1.65 3.62 -34.19
CA ASP A 138 2.70 4.53 -34.72
C ASP A 138 3.37 5.41 -33.63
N LYS A 139 2.70 5.57 -32.49
CA LYS A 139 3.28 6.15 -31.26
C LYS A 139 3.39 5.05 -30.19
N PRO A 140 4.58 4.82 -29.61
CA PRO A 140 4.74 3.86 -28.52
C PRO A 140 3.95 4.33 -27.29
N LYS A 141 2.83 3.66 -26.99
CA LYS A 141 2.15 3.76 -25.70
C LYS A 141 2.75 2.72 -24.76
N PHE A 142 3.34 3.18 -23.66
CA PHE A 142 3.79 2.28 -22.61
C PHE A 142 2.58 1.76 -21.86
N GLN A 143 2.42 0.44 -21.83
CA GLN A 143 1.42 -0.21 -21.00
C GLN A 143 2.02 -0.51 -19.64
N THR A 144 1.50 0.16 -18.63
CA THR A 144 2.00 0.11 -17.26
C THR A 144 1.01 -0.71 -16.42
N PRO A 145 1.45 -1.82 -15.80
CA PRO A 145 0.57 -2.60 -14.95
C PRO A 145 0.04 -1.76 -13.78
N LYS A 146 -1.27 -1.83 -13.58
CA LYS A 146 -1.98 -1.24 -12.44
C LYS A 146 -2.40 -2.35 -11.49
N ALA A 147 -2.17 -2.13 -10.21
CA ALA A 147 -2.57 -3.05 -9.16
C ALA A 147 -3.38 -2.28 -8.12
N LYS A 148 -4.58 -2.78 -7.84
CA LYS A 148 -5.45 -2.26 -6.78
C LYS A 148 -5.29 -3.12 -5.55
N ALA A 149 -5.31 -2.51 -4.39
CA ALA A 149 -5.21 -3.18 -3.11
C ALA A 149 -6.10 -2.50 -2.09
N THR A 150 -6.79 -3.30 -1.29
CA THR A 150 -7.68 -2.82 -0.24
C THR A 150 -7.00 -2.99 1.10
N PHE A 151 -6.75 -1.88 1.78
CA PHE A 151 -6.12 -1.83 3.09
C PHE A 151 -7.14 -1.69 4.21
N ILE A 152 -6.84 -2.37 5.31
CA ILE A 152 -7.60 -2.34 6.54
C ILE A 152 -6.66 -2.02 7.71
N LYS A 153 -7.25 -1.65 8.85
CA LYS A 153 -6.50 -1.48 10.09
C LYS A 153 -5.92 -2.82 10.57
N ARG A 154 -4.72 -2.78 11.16
CA ARG A 154 -4.15 -3.93 11.88
C ARG A 154 -4.99 -4.28 13.10
N GLU A 155 -5.05 -5.56 13.46
CA GLU A 155 -5.74 -5.99 14.69
C GLU A 155 -4.94 -5.62 15.94
N PHE A 156 -3.61 -5.59 15.84
CA PHE A 156 -2.72 -5.27 16.96
C PHE A 156 -2.88 -3.83 17.50
N ASP A 157 -2.65 -2.83 16.66
CA ASP A 157 -2.61 -1.40 17.09
C ASP A 157 -3.79 -0.56 16.58
N ASN A 158 -4.75 -1.16 15.85
CA ASN A 158 -5.73 -0.43 15.04
C ASN A 158 -5.11 0.58 14.04
N ALA A 159 -3.80 0.53 13.82
CA ALA A 159 -3.08 1.39 12.90
C ALA A 159 -3.21 0.87 11.47
N TRP A 160 -3.54 1.76 10.53
CA TRP A 160 -3.69 1.43 9.11
C TRP A 160 -2.56 2.00 8.23
N GLN A 161 -1.96 3.12 8.66
CA GLN A 161 -0.87 3.79 7.95
C GLN A 161 0.14 4.41 8.93
N ALA A 162 1.40 4.43 8.53
CA ALA A 162 2.42 5.31 9.08
C ALA A 162 2.90 6.30 8.02
N ILE A 163 3.10 7.54 8.44
CA ILE A 163 3.71 8.57 7.63
C ILE A 163 4.90 9.12 8.42
N GLY A 164 6.10 8.98 7.85
CA GLY A 164 7.32 9.60 8.33
C GLY A 164 7.65 10.80 7.47
N ASP A 165 8.04 11.92 8.07
CA ASP A 165 8.39 13.12 7.34
C ASP A 165 9.76 13.62 7.78
N GLU A 166 10.69 13.82 6.84
CA GLU A 166 12.01 14.37 7.18
C GLU A 166 11.96 15.83 7.64
N ASP A 167 10.85 16.52 7.38
CA ASP A 167 10.62 17.86 7.93
C ASP A 167 10.29 17.85 9.43
N GLU A 168 9.91 16.69 10.00
CA GLU A 168 9.51 16.59 11.41
C GLU A 168 10.71 16.36 12.33
N THR A 169 10.78 17.16 13.41
CA THR A 169 11.78 17.06 14.45
C THR A 169 11.57 15.77 15.26
N GLY A 170 12.22 14.67 14.84
CA GLY A 170 12.11 13.36 15.47
C GLY A 170 12.22 12.18 14.51
N PHE A 171 12.20 12.41 13.19
CA PHE A 171 12.30 11.34 12.21
C PHE A 171 13.73 10.78 12.08
N THR A 172 14.03 9.73 12.84
CA THR A 172 15.34 9.02 12.82
C THR A 172 15.29 7.71 12.02
N ALA A 173 14.10 7.20 11.72
CA ALA A 173 13.89 5.90 11.07
C ALA A 173 14.16 5.89 9.55
N LYS A 174 14.70 6.97 8.97
CA LYS A 174 14.99 7.08 7.52
C LYS A 174 15.77 5.89 6.95
N ALA A 175 16.76 5.41 7.69
CA ALA A 175 17.67 4.35 7.23
C ALA A 175 17.03 2.96 7.31
N THR A 176 16.17 2.73 8.32
CA THR A 176 15.51 1.44 8.57
C THR A 176 14.13 1.33 7.95
N TRP A 177 13.58 2.45 7.45
CA TRP A 177 12.22 2.52 6.90
C TRP A 177 11.94 1.55 5.75
N PHE A 178 12.97 1.14 5.01
CA PHE A 178 12.84 0.20 3.89
C PHE A 178 13.57 -1.13 4.13
N THR A 179 14.25 -1.29 5.27
CA THR A 179 14.82 -2.60 5.64
C THR A 179 13.78 -3.46 6.34
N GLU A 180 12.89 -2.84 7.11
CA GLU A 180 11.81 -3.51 7.83
C GLU A 180 10.56 -2.63 7.78
N VAL A 181 9.37 -3.23 7.89
CA VAL A 181 8.12 -2.47 7.98
C VAL A 181 8.17 -1.66 9.27
N TYR A 182 7.94 -0.35 9.17
CA TYR A 182 7.97 0.49 10.36
C TYR A 182 6.86 0.06 11.34
N GLU A 183 7.25 -0.29 12.55
CA GLU A 183 6.35 -0.52 13.66
C GLU A 183 6.45 0.66 14.63
N LYS A 184 5.32 1.04 15.23
CA LYS A 184 5.35 2.03 16.29
C LYS A 184 6.15 1.40 17.45
N PRO A 185 7.22 2.03 17.95
CA PRO A 185 7.89 1.51 19.13
C PRO A 185 6.87 1.46 20.28
N ALA A 186 6.76 0.29 20.93
CA ALA A 186 5.94 0.14 22.11
C ALA A 186 6.36 1.21 23.13
N ALA A 187 5.37 1.97 23.62
CA ALA A 187 5.58 3.05 24.58
C ALA A 187 5.94 2.53 25.97
#